data_AF-A0A2E9ABM4-F1
#
_entry.id   AF-A0A2E9ABM4-F1
#
_cell.length_a   1.000
_cell.length_b   1.000
_cell.length_c   1.000
_cell.angle_alpha   90.00
_cell.angle_beta   90.00
_cell.angle_gamma   90.00
#
_symmetry.space_group_name_H-M   'P 1'
#
loop_
_entity.id
_entity.type
_entity.pdbx_description
1 polymer ?
#
loop_
_entity_poly.entity_id
_entity_poly.type
_entity_poly.pdbx_seq_one_letter_code
_entity_poly.pdbx_strand_id
1 'polypeptide(L)'
;MMVTQQPVAVDLRLIVATMNIVTELERIGDYAAGIAKLAVRVEMVPKRDIPNAIYQLTSQCRDMLRRAMVAYTEHDANLAYDVADNDDSLDTQHRMLFHKLVGETRDASQSTDYLLSVLFVAHNIERIGDRATNIAERVIFMASGKLTELNVTYTDDK
;
A
#
# COMPACT_ATOMS: atom_id res chain seq x y z
N MET A 1 -6.97 32.51 -26.10
CA MET A 1 -7.70 32.22 -24.84
C MET A 1 -7.11 31.01 -24.08
N MET A 2 -5.81 30.69 -24.23
CA MET A 2 -5.20 29.50 -23.61
C MET A 2 -4.34 29.80 -22.36
N VAL A 3 -3.91 31.05 -22.19
CA VAL A 3 -3.01 31.45 -21.07
C VAL A 3 -3.78 31.69 -19.77
N THR A 4 -5.04 32.12 -19.82
CA THR A 4 -5.83 32.44 -18.61
C THR A 4 -6.38 31.20 -17.90
N GLN A 5 -6.52 30.07 -18.60
CA GLN A 5 -6.99 28.82 -17.99
C GLN A 5 -5.87 27.96 -17.42
N GLN A 6 -4.62 28.16 -17.83
CA GLN A 6 -3.49 27.36 -17.33
C GLN A 6 -3.29 27.46 -15.81
N PRO A 7 -3.33 28.65 -15.16
CA PRO A 7 -3.21 28.75 -13.71
C PRO A 7 -4.37 28.06 -12.98
N VAL A 8 -5.60 28.28 -13.43
CA VAL A 8 -6.82 27.70 -12.85
C VAL A 8 -6.83 26.17 -12.98
N ALA A 9 -6.33 25.65 -14.10
CA ALA A 9 -6.23 24.21 -14.32
C ALA A 9 -5.22 23.54 -13.37
N VAL A 10 -4.10 24.21 -13.05
CA VAL A 10 -3.12 23.71 -12.08
C VAL A 10 -3.73 23.67 -10.67
N ASP A 11 -4.39 24.75 -10.25
CA ASP A 11 -5.05 24.82 -8.93
C ASP A 11 -6.15 23.77 -8.79
N LEU A 12 -6.95 23.55 -9.85
CA LEU A 12 -7.99 22.52 -9.84
C LEU A 12 -7.41 21.10 -9.76
N ARG A 13 -6.31 20.80 -10.48
CA ARG A 13 -5.63 19.50 -10.37
C ARG A 13 -5.11 19.26 -8.96
N LEU A 14 -4.54 20.26 -8.31
CA LEU A 14 -4.08 20.17 -6.93
C LEU A 14 -5.24 19.83 -5.98
N ILE A 15 -6.37 20.54 -6.08
CA ILE A 15 -7.55 20.28 -5.25
C ILE A 15 -8.07 18.86 -5.47
N VAL A 16 -8.25 18.45 -6.73
CA VAL A 16 -8.75 17.11 -7.08
C VAL A 16 -7.78 16.01 -6.61
N ALA A 17 -6.47 16.17 -6.82
CA ALA A 17 -5.47 15.22 -6.35
C ALA A 17 -5.52 15.10 -4.81
N THR A 18 -5.60 16.24 -4.12
CA THR A 18 -5.68 16.28 -2.65
C THR A 18 -6.92 15.55 -2.11
N MET A 19 -8.10 15.77 -2.71
CA MET A 19 -9.32 15.07 -2.29
C MET A 19 -9.22 13.54 -2.47
N ASN A 20 -8.58 13.09 -3.56
CA ASN A 20 -8.33 11.66 -3.76
C ASN A 20 -7.33 11.10 -2.74
N ILE A 21 -6.23 11.81 -2.47
CA ILE A 21 -5.22 11.41 -1.50
C ILE A 21 -5.81 11.28 -0.09
N VAL A 22 -6.69 12.19 0.32
CA VAL A 22 -7.40 12.10 1.61
C VAL A 22 -8.19 10.80 1.72
N THR A 23 -8.82 10.36 0.63
CA THR A 23 -9.57 9.09 0.60
C THR A 23 -8.63 7.88 0.73
N GLU A 24 -7.49 7.89 0.06
CA GLU A 24 -6.50 6.80 0.20
C GLU A 24 -5.90 6.76 1.61
N LEU A 25 -5.65 7.90 2.25
CA LEU A 25 -5.17 7.97 3.64
C LEU A 25 -6.19 7.43 4.65
N GLU A 26 -7.48 7.67 4.44
CA GLU A 26 -8.54 7.11 5.28
C GLU A 26 -8.56 5.58 5.19
N ARG A 27 -8.47 5.02 3.97
CA ARG A 27 -8.36 3.58 3.75
C ARG A 27 -7.11 2.97 4.41
N ILE A 28 -5.97 3.67 4.36
CA ILE A 28 -4.76 3.24 5.09
C ILE A 28 -5.04 3.14 6.60
N GLY A 29 -5.76 4.11 7.16
CA GLY A 29 -6.19 4.10 8.55
C GLY A 29 -7.05 2.88 8.87
N ASP A 30 -7.98 2.52 8.00
CA ASP A 30 -8.84 1.34 8.15
C ASP A 30 -8.04 0.02 8.14
N TYR A 31 -7.08 -0.13 7.21
CA TYR A 31 -6.21 -1.30 7.18
C TYR A 31 -5.32 -1.39 8.43
N ALA A 32 -4.78 -0.27 8.90
CA ALA A 32 -4.02 -0.20 10.15
C ALA A 32 -4.87 -0.59 11.36
N ALA A 33 -6.12 -0.13 11.43
CA ALA A 33 -7.08 -0.56 12.45
C ALA A 33 -7.41 -2.07 12.35
N GLY A 34 -7.47 -2.61 11.14
CA GLY A 34 -7.59 -4.05 10.89
C GLY A 34 -6.42 -4.85 11.47
N ILE A 35 -5.19 -4.40 11.23
CA ILE A 35 -3.97 -5.00 11.82
C ILE A 35 -4.03 -4.97 13.35
N ALA A 36 -4.41 -3.84 13.95
CA ALA A 36 -4.51 -3.71 15.40
C ALA A 36 -5.54 -4.68 16.00
N LYS A 37 -6.71 -4.85 15.37
CA LYS A 37 -7.74 -5.82 15.80
C LYS A 37 -7.24 -7.27 15.71
N LEU A 38 -6.46 -7.60 14.68
CA LEU A 38 -5.88 -8.94 14.51
C LEU A 38 -4.77 -9.20 15.53
N ALA A 39 -3.94 -8.20 15.85
CA ALA A 39 -2.90 -8.32 16.86
C ALA A 39 -3.48 -8.70 18.24
N VAL A 40 -4.56 -8.03 18.66
CA VAL A 40 -5.27 -8.35 19.92
C VAL A 40 -5.84 -9.78 19.91
N ARG A 41 -6.31 -10.27 18.75
CA ARG A 41 -6.82 -11.64 18.62
C ARG A 41 -5.70 -12.68 18.77
N VAL A 42 -4.52 -12.41 18.22
CA VAL A 42 -3.36 -13.32 18.27
C VAL A 42 -2.79 -13.45 19.69
N GLU A 43 -2.88 -12.41 20.52
CA GLU A 43 -2.46 -12.46 21.94
C GLU A 43 -3.26 -13.47 22.78
N MET A 44 -4.45 -13.87 22.33
CA MET A 44 -5.27 -14.89 23.02
C MET A 44 -4.81 -16.33 22.75
N VAL A 45 -3.83 -16.51 21.85
CA VAL A 45 -3.23 -17.80 21.48
C VAL A 45 -1.89 -17.95 22.22
N PRO A 46 -1.47 -19.17 22.65
CA PRO A 46 -0.15 -19.37 23.25
C PRO A 46 0.96 -18.73 22.41
N LYS A 47 1.88 -18.00 23.06
CA LYS A 47 2.89 -17.15 22.44
C LYS A 47 3.60 -17.86 21.27
N ARG A 48 3.47 -17.30 20.06
CA ARG A 48 4.16 -17.76 18.84
C ARG A 48 4.95 -16.62 18.23
N ASP A 49 6.10 -16.94 17.66
CA ASP A 49 6.96 -15.95 17.02
C ASP A 49 6.29 -15.40 15.76
N ILE A 50 6.19 -14.08 15.66
CA ILE A 50 5.72 -13.40 14.45
C ILE A 50 6.77 -13.59 13.35
N PRO A 51 6.40 -14.02 12.14
CA PRO A 51 7.36 -14.19 11.05
C PRO A 51 8.13 -12.89 10.76
N ASN A 52 9.45 -12.97 10.61
CA ASN A 52 10.29 -11.81 10.28
C ASN A 52 9.81 -11.05 9.03
N ALA A 53 9.21 -11.78 8.08
CA ALA A 53 8.61 -11.23 6.86
C ALA A 53 7.54 -10.15 7.13
N ILE A 54 6.79 -10.23 8.24
CA ILE A 54 5.81 -9.20 8.60
C ILE A 54 6.51 -7.87 8.90
N TYR A 55 7.64 -7.90 9.62
CA TYR A 55 8.40 -6.69 9.92
C TYR A 55 9.02 -6.08 8.65
N GLN A 56 9.48 -6.93 7.72
CA GLN A 56 10.02 -6.51 6.43
C GLN A 56 8.95 -5.83 5.57
N LEU A 57 7.80 -6.48 5.38
CA LEU A 57 6.63 -5.92 4.68
C LEU A 57 6.21 -4.59 5.30
N THR A 58 6.10 -4.53 6.63
CA THR A 58 5.71 -3.30 7.34
C THR A 58 6.72 -2.17 7.11
N SER A 59 8.02 -2.46 7.17
CA SER A 59 9.06 -1.47 6.97
C SER A 59 9.02 -0.88 5.55
N GLN A 60 8.86 -1.74 4.54
CA GLN A 60 8.79 -1.34 3.14
C GLN A 60 7.53 -0.53 2.85
N CYS A 61 6.37 -1.02 3.28
CA CYS A 61 5.10 -0.33 3.15
C CYS A 61 5.13 1.08 3.78
N ARG A 62 5.75 1.22 4.97
CA ARG A 62 5.94 2.53 5.61
C ARG A 62 6.89 3.45 4.83
N ASP A 63 7.93 2.91 4.19
CA ASP A 63 8.81 3.70 3.32
C ASP A 63 8.06 4.20 2.08
N MET A 64 7.28 3.34 1.42
CA MET A 64 6.44 3.70 0.27
C MET A 64 5.48 4.84 0.62
N LEU A 65 4.72 4.70 1.71
CA LEU A 65 3.79 5.74 2.14
C LEU A 65 4.52 7.05 2.46
N ARG A 66 5.65 6.98 3.17
CA ARG A 66 6.45 8.18 3.46
C ARG A 66 6.91 8.86 2.17
N ARG A 67 7.46 8.11 1.21
CA ARG A 67 7.93 8.66 -0.07
C ARG A 67 6.80 9.27 -0.88
N ALA A 68 5.65 8.62 -0.94
CA ALA A 68 4.46 9.15 -1.61
C ALA A 68 4.02 10.50 -1.00
N MET A 69 4.04 10.63 0.34
CA MET A 69 3.70 11.87 1.01
C MET A 69 4.74 12.98 0.84
N VAL A 70 6.03 12.62 0.78
CA VAL A 70 7.10 13.58 0.44
C VAL A 70 6.92 14.06 -1.01
N ALA A 71 6.70 13.14 -1.95
CA ALA A 71 6.46 13.46 -3.35
C ALA A 71 5.26 14.40 -3.54
N TYR A 72 4.18 14.17 -2.78
CA TYR A 72 3.02 15.06 -2.76
C TYR A 72 3.38 16.46 -2.24
N THR A 73 4.07 16.54 -1.11
CA THR A 73 4.41 17.84 -0.49
C THR A 73 5.36 18.65 -1.36
N GLU A 74 6.32 17.99 -2.00
CA GLU A 74 7.34 18.60 -2.86
C GLU A 74 6.88 18.77 -4.30
N HIS A 75 5.71 18.26 -4.67
CA HIS A 75 5.19 18.19 -6.05
C HIS A 75 6.17 17.47 -7.00
N ASP A 76 6.90 16.47 -6.50
CA ASP A 76 7.93 15.73 -7.24
C ASP A 76 7.36 14.46 -7.89
N ALA A 77 7.19 14.50 -9.20
CA ALA A 77 6.71 13.35 -9.97
C ALA A 77 7.74 12.22 -10.06
N ASN A 78 9.05 12.50 -10.02
CA ASN A 78 10.08 11.47 -10.10
C ASN A 78 10.08 10.63 -8.82
N LEU A 79 10.00 11.29 -7.66
CA LEU A 79 9.87 10.59 -6.39
C LEU A 79 8.58 9.75 -6.31
N ALA A 80 7.52 10.18 -7.00
CA ALA A 80 6.29 9.40 -7.12
C ALA A 80 6.47 8.16 -8.02
N TYR A 81 7.19 8.25 -9.13
CA TYR A 81 7.53 7.07 -9.94
C TYR A 81 8.33 6.03 -9.14
N ASP A 82 9.29 6.48 -8.32
CA ASP A 82 10.08 5.57 -7.47
C ASP A 82 9.20 4.78 -6.47
N VAL A 83 8.04 5.30 -6.06
CA VAL A 83 7.12 4.58 -5.17
C VAL A 83 6.56 3.34 -5.85
N ALA A 84 6.21 3.44 -7.14
CA ALA A 84 5.65 2.32 -7.90
C ALA A 84 6.66 1.18 -8.08
N ASP A 85 7.93 1.50 -8.34
CA ASP A 85 9.00 0.50 -8.47
C ASP A 85 9.19 -0.33 -7.18
N ASN A 86 8.82 0.23 -6.02
CA ASN A 86 8.90 -0.46 -4.74
C ASN A 86 7.67 -1.37 -4.46
N ASP A 87 6.57 -1.22 -5.19
CA ASP A 87 5.34 -1.98 -5.02
C ASP A 87 5.53 -3.44 -5.45
N ASP A 88 6.12 -3.68 -6.62
CA ASP A 88 6.43 -5.02 -7.14
C ASP A 88 7.22 -5.89 -6.14
N SER A 89 8.13 -5.26 -5.40
CA SER A 89 8.91 -5.93 -4.36
C SER A 89 8.07 -6.27 -3.13
N LEU A 90 7.17 -5.38 -2.70
CA LEU A 90 6.24 -5.62 -1.60
C LEU A 90 5.32 -6.79 -1.93
N ASP A 91 4.79 -6.75 -3.15
CA ASP A 91 3.91 -7.76 -3.75
C ASP A 91 4.55 -9.15 -3.77
N THR A 92 5.80 -9.21 -4.21
CA THR A 92 6.57 -10.45 -4.25
C THR A 92 6.81 -11.01 -2.86
N GLN A 93 7.17 -10.18 -1.88
CA GLN A 93 7.33 -10.61 -0.49
C GLN A 93 6.01 -11.10 0.11
N HIS A 94 4.90 -10.43 -0.19
CA HIS A 94 3.57 -10.82 0.25
C HIS A 94 3.19 -12.20 -0.32
N ARG A 95 3.37 -12.43 -1.63
CA ARG A 95 3.14 -13.74 -2.27
C ARG A 95 4.00 -14.85 -1.66
N MET A 96 5.28 -14.58 -1.40
CA MET A 96 6.17 -15.55 -0.75
C MET A 96 5.68 -15.93 0.65
N LEU A 97 5.27 -14.94 1.45
CA LEU A 97 4.73 -15.18 2.78
C LEU A 97 3.41 -15.96 2.71
N PHE A 98 2.51 -15.63 1.78
CA PHE A 98 1.27 -16.36 1.54
C PHE A 98 1.54 -17.85 1.31
N HIS A 99 2.42 -18.20 0.37
CA HIS A 99 2.71 -19.60 0.05
C HIS A 99 3.35 -20.34 1.23
N LYS A 100 4.22 -19.66 2.00
CA LYS A 100 4.80 -20.22 3.22
C LYS A 100 3.72 -20.56 4.25
N LEU A 101 2.83 -19.62 4.57
CA LEU A 101 1.78 -19.82 5.57
C LEU A 101 0.80 -20.92 5.14
N VAL A 102 0.43 -20.98 3.85
CA VAL A 102 -0.39 -22.07 3.30
C VAL A 102 0.31 -23.43 3.43
N GLY A 103 1.63 -23.50 3.21
CA GLY A 103 2.41 -24.71 3.47
C GLY A 103 2.31 -25.15 4.94
N GLU A 104 2.49 -24.22 5.88
CA GLU A 104 2.41 -24.49 7.31
C GLU A 104 1.04 -25.01 7.76
N THR A 105 -0.06 -24.60 7.09
CA THR A 105 -1.40 -25.16 7.38
C THR A 105 -1.50 -26.66 7.08
N ARG A 106 -0.78 -27.16 6.08
CA ARG A 106 -0.85 -28.57 5.67
C ARG A 106 -0.13 -29.49 6.66
N ASP A 107 0.94 -28.97 7.27
CA ASP A 107 1.80 -29.73 8.18
C ASP A 107 1.26 -29.75 9.63
N ALA A 108 0.14 -29.06 9.90
CA ALA A 108 -0.48 -28.90 11.23
C ALA A 108 0.50 -28.45 12.33
N SER A 109 1.62 -27.83 11.93
CA SER A 109 2.67 -27.32 12.83
C SER A 109 2.17 -26.14 13.64
N GLN A 110 1.18 -25.41 13.09
CA GLN A 110 0.59 -24.25 13.72
C GLN A 110 -0.92 -24.25 13.78
N SER A 111 -1.46 -23.48 14.73
CA SER A 111 -2.91 -23.21 14.78
C SER A 111 -3.33 -22.50 13.50
N THR A 112 -4.34 -23.03 12.82
CA THR A 112 -4.92 -22.42 11.63
C THR A 112 -5.37 -20.99 11.91
N ASP A 113 -5.95 -20.72 13.07
CA ASP A 113 -6.42 -19.37 13.45
C ASP A 113 -5.25 -18.38 13.55
N TYR A 114 -4.10 -18.83 14.04
CA TYR A 114 -2.88 -18.02 14.09
C TYR A 114 -2.38 -17.74 12.67
N LEU A 115 -2.23 -18.77 11.83
CA LEU A 115 -1.74 -18.63 10.46
C LEU A 115 -2.64 -17.71 9.62
N LEU A 116 -3.96 -17.85 9.75
CA LEU A 116 -4.93 -16.96 9.11
C LEU A 116 -4.81 -15.53 9.61
N SER A 117 -4.62 -15.33 10.93
CA SER A 117 -4.45 -13.99 11.49
C SER A 117 -3.19 -13.31 10.94
N VAL A 118 -2.07 -14.01 10.85
CA VAL A 118 -0.83 -13.51 10.24
C VAL A 118 -1.04 -13.21 8.76
N LEU A 119 -1.77 -14.07 8.04
CA LEU A 119 -2.08 -13.86 6.63
C LEU A 119 -2.91 -12.59 6.41
N PHE A 120 -3.94 -12.35 7.23
CA PHE A 120 -4.73 -11.11 7.14
C PHE A 120 -3.93 -9.86 7.52
N VAL A 121 -2.96 -9.97 8.44
CA VAL A 121 -2.02 -8.86 8.71
C VAL A 121 -1.18 -8.57 7.47
N ALA A 122 -0.59 -9.60 6.83
CA ALA A 122 0.19 -9.43 5.62
C ALA A 122 -0.64 -8.80 4.48
N HIS A 123 -1.89 -9.25 4.32
CA HIS A 123 -2.83 -8.69 3.35
C HIS A 123 -3.11 -7.20 3.61
N ASN A 124 -3.41 -6.82 4.85
CA ASN A 124 -3.65 -5.41 5.17
C ASN A 124 -2.41 -4.54 4.93
N ILE A 125 -1.20 -5.07 5.12
CA ILE A 125 0.04 -4.35 4.81
C ILE A 125 0.19 -4.13 3.29
N GLU A 126 -0.06 -5.16 2.49
CA GLU A 126 -0.06 -5.04 1.01
C GLU A 126 -1.09 -4.01 0.54
N ARG A 127 -2.30 -4.02 1.12
CA ARG A 127 -3.32 -3.01 0.80
C ARG A 127 -2.90 -1.58 1.11
N ILE A 128 -2.13 -1.36 2.18
CA ILE A 128 -1.55 -0.04 2.48
C ILE A 128 -0.50 0.34 1.43
N GLY A 129 0.29 -0.63 0.94
CA GLY A 129 1.18 -0.48 -0.22
C GLY A 129 0.43 0.00 -1.47
N ASP A 130 -0.64 -0.69 -1.86
CA ASP A 130 -1.51 -0.28 -2.98
C ASP A 130 -1.98 1.17 -2.82
N ARG A 131 -2.41 1.55 -1.61
CA ARG A 131 -2.88 2.91 -1.33
C ARG A 131 -1.75 3.92 -1.50
N ALA A 132 -0.52 3.58 -1.12
CA ALA A 132 0.65 4.45 -1.33
C ALA A 132 0.97 4.63 -2.83
N THR A 133 0.86 3.58 -3.63
CA THR A 133 1.01 3.67 -5.10
C THR A 133 -0.07 4.56 -5.71
N ASN A 134 -1.33 4.42 -5.29
CA ASN A 134 -2.41 5.30 -5.74
C ASN A 134 -2.15 6.77 -5.39
N ILE A 135 -1.59 7.06 -4.20
CA ILE A 135 -1.18 8.42 -3.84
C ILE A 135 -0.13 8.93 -4.83
N ALA A 136 0.87 8.12 -5.16
CA ALA A 136 1.90 8.48 -6.13
C ALA A 136 1.33 8.77 -7.53
N GLU A 137 0.34 8.01 -8.01
CA GLU A 137 -0.38 8.30 -9.25
C GLU A 137 -1.05 9.68 -9.23
N ARG A 138 -1.63 10.07 -8.09
CA ARG A 138 -2.24 11.41 -7.93
C ARG A 138 -1.18 12.52 -7.93
N VAL A 139 0.01 12.27 -7.40
CA VAL A 139 1.13 13.21 -7.47
C VAL A 139 1.59 13.40 -8.92
N ILE A 140 1.74 12.32 -9.68
CA ILE A 140 2.12 12.37 -11.10
C ILE A 140 1.06 13.14 -11.90
N PHE A 141 -0.23 12.88 -11.66
CA PHE A 141 -1.31 13.62 -12.29
C PHE A 141 -1.28 15.11 -11.94
N MET A 142 -1.05 15.45 -10.68
CA MET A 142 -0.95 16.84 -10.20
C MET A 142 0.18 17.60 -10.92
N ALA A 143 1.36 16.99 -11.04
CA ALA A 143 2.53 17.60 -11.66
C ALA A 143 2.44 17.65 -13.20
N SER A 144 2.09 16.52 -13.84
CA SER A 144 2.15 16.35 -15.30
C SER A 144 0.84 16.63 -16.02
N GLY A 145 -0.30 16.50 -15.35
CA GLY A 145 -1.63 16.53 -15.96
C GLY A 145 -2.07 15.25 -16.65
N LYS A 146 -1.23 14.22 -16.65
CA LYS A 146 -1.56 12.91 -17.22
C LYS A 146 -1.94 11.97 -16.09
N LEU A 147 -3.08 11.32 -16.24
CA LEU A 147 -3.41 10.20 -15.38
C LEU A 147 -2.53 9.02 -15.82
N THR A 148 -1.70 8.53 -14.92
CA THR A 148 -0.84 7.38 -15.14
C THR A 148 -1.30 6.30 -14.17
N GLU A 149 -1.60 5.13 -14.71
CA GLU A 149 -1.77 3.92 -13.91
C GLU A 149 -0.38 3.31 -13.73
N LEU A 150 0.07 3.25 -12.48
CA LEU A 150 1.35 2.67 -12.10
C LEU A 150 1.17 1.18 -11.80
N ASN A 151 -0.03 0.76 -11.37
CA ASN A 151 -0.38 -0.63 -11.17
C ASN A 151 -1.04 -1.23 -12.42
N VAL A 152 -0.22 -1.72 -13.36
CA VAL A 152 -0.70 -2.43 -14.58
C VAL A 152 -0.92 -3.94 -14.33
N THR A 153 -0.66 -4.44 -13.13
CA THR A 153 -0.72 -5.88 -12.88
C THR A 153 -2.06 -6.29 -12.26
N TYR A 154 -2.74 -7.22 -12.94
CA TYR A 154 -4.02 -7.90 -12.62
C TYR A 154 -5.34 -7.24 -13.10
N THR A 155 -5.42 -6.81 -14.36
CA THR A 155 -6.71 -6.85 -15.09
C THR A 155 -6.71 -7.70 -16.37
N ASP A 156 -5.60 -8.35 -16.72
CA ASP A 156 -5.49 -9.13 -17.98
C ASP A 156 -4.86 -10.52 -17.77
N ASP A 157 -5.39 -11.31 -16.84
CA ASP A 157 -5.24 -12.77 -16.89
C ASP A 157 -6.58 -13.47 -16.58
N LYS A 158 -7.42 -13.52 -17.63
CA LYS A 158 -8.58 -14.39 -17.91
C LYS A 158 -9.75 -14.49 -16.91
#